data_AF-A0A1V5GBL1-F1
#
_entry.id   AF-A0A1V5GBL1-F1
#
_cell.length_a   1.000
_cell.length_b   1.000
_cell.length_c   1.000
_cell.angle_alpha   90.00
_cell.angle_beta   90.00
_cell.angle_gamma   90.00
#
_symmetry.space_group_name_H-M   'P 1'
#
loop_
_entity.id
_entity.type
_entity.pdbx_description
1 polymer ?
#
loop_
_entity_poly.entity_id
_entity_poly.type
_entity_poly.pdbx_seq_one_letter_code
_entity_poly.pdbx_strand_id
1 'polypeptide(L)'
;MARRVRKDRFACIDDSLIRRRDAIDSAAAFLIHCGGLALASDASLSGQAMAQLSLASPDPLDLLLIFLQDDRKDLAQAALALLSRSPAELVRDRLESRLRRNYLDPAMRARLFDARSALLGESAPIPGDGASSAAWSRLAPDRAAAEWFERFAEAPAENKARELANILARPCPAHMAIAYYESFAGNAEIQRSIAAGLGAFRYAESPLVLRRLKRSADPATHARAVESLVQLSDAIENPAQPMPPALPRFGDGLFYGAWIGELRSTGQYQVAYAKRFADADTVRYCVALIDSRDEGLMDIWGQLDRPPEEFYALRSAISGAKPAAQRFASFLLHEAEALMNKRRHTPPAKYWLWRDFYSGDPRSKTRKNIVFGWTCAECANPLTRFDEAERAVCWFENGFGLCPDCLASRERCDLCGRKFDSSQTDIHALYSASANVAKVICDDCAMPIARGPRKPREPNRKRG
;
A
#
# COMPACT_ATOMS: atom_id res chain seq x y z
N MET A 1 -3.93 42.27 -69.38
CA MET A 1 -2.84 43.13 -68.88
C MET A 1 -2.75 43.00 -67.38
N ALA A 2 -1.76 42.24 -66.90
CA ALA A 2 -1.48 42.07 -65.48
C ALA A 2 -0.62 43.25 -64.96
N ARG A 3 -1.00 43.83 -63.81
CA ARG A 3 -0.13 44.67 -62.97
C ARG A 3 -0.32 44.19 -61.52
N ARG A 4 0.59 43.35 -61.03
CA ARG A 4 1.80 43.68 -60.24
C ARG A 4 1.50 44.29 -58.87
N VAL A 5 1.61 43.41 -57.86
CA VAL A 5 2.37 43.54 -56.61
C VAL A 5 2.04 44.71 -55.68
N ARG A 6 1.44 44.37 -54.53
CA ARG A 6 1.95 44.76 -53.21
C ARG A 6 2.06 43.49 -52.32
N LYS A 7 3.06 42.67 -52.63
CA LYS A 7 3.70 41.75 -51.66
C LYS A 7 4.78 42.60 -50.99
N ASP A 8 4.48 43.28 -49.88
CA ASP A 8 5.49 43.96 -49.03
C ASP A 8 4.89 44.33 -47.67
N ARG A 9 4.27 43.36 -46.98
CA ARG A 9 3.87 43.53 -45.57
C ARG A 9 4.19 42.35 -44.65
N PHE A 10 4.97 41.37 -45.11
CA PHE A 10 5.36 40.20 -44.30
C PHE A 10 6.86 39.86 -44.35
N ALA A 11 7.71 40.79 -44.81
CA ALA A 11 9.16 40.61 -44.80
C ALA A 11 9.79 41.43 -43.66
N CYS A 12 9.51 41.00 -42.44
CA CYS A 12 10.31 41.21 -41.23
C CYS A 12 9.70 40.32 -40.14
N ILE A 13 9.75 39.00 -40.36
CA ILE A 13 9.79 38.10 -39.21
C ILE A 13 11.12 38.42 -38.56
N ASP A 14 11.03 39.10 -37.42
CA ASP A 14 12.13 39.59 -36.61
C ASP A 14 13.23 38.52 -36.51
N ASP A 15 14.42 38.78 -37.07
CA ASP A 15 15.57 37.85 -37.04
C ASP A 15 15.89 37.39 -35.61
N SER A 16 15.49 38.17 -34.60
CA SER A 16 15.59 37.82 -33.19
C SER A 16 14.68 36.66 -32.76
N LEU A 17 13.49 36.51 -33.36
CA LEU A 17 12.55 35.42 -33.09
C LEU A 17 13.02 34.12 -33.74
N ILE A 18 13.58 34.19 -34.95
CA ILE A 18 14.16 33.03 -35.64
C ILE A 18 15.37 32.52 -34.86
N ARG A 19 16.31 33.41 -34.49
CA ARG A 19 17.48 33.04 -33.68
C ARG A 19 17.12 32.46 -32.32
N ARG A 20 16.05 32.97 -31.67
CA ARG A 20 15.54 32.42 -30.41
C ARG A 20 14.94 31.03 -30.60
N ARG A 21 14.20 30.81 -31.68
CA ARG A 21 13.65 29.48 -32.00
C ARG A 21 14.77 28.47 -32.24
N ASP A 22 15.77 28.82 -33.06
CA ASP A 22 16.90 27.93 -33.34
C ASP A 22 17.70 27.61 -32.07
N ALA A 23 17.86 28.59 -31.17
CA ALA A 23 18.51 28.38 -29.88
C ALA A 23 17.68 27.45 -28.96
N ILE A 24 16.36 27.58 -28.93
CA ILE A 24 15.45 26.69 -28.18
C ILE A 24 15.50 25.26 -28.74
N ASP A 25 15.44 25.11 -30.07
CA ASP A 25 15.49 23.80 -30.73
C ASP A 25 16.86 23.13 -30.53
N SER A 26 17.95 23.90 -30.59
CA SER A 26 19.30 23.44 -30.26
C SER A 26 19.44 23.00 -28.80
N ALA A 27 18.88 23.77 -27.86
CA ALA A 27 18.87 23.40 -26.44
C ALA A 27 18.06 22.13 -26.20
N ALA A 28 16.88 21.99 -26.81
CA ALA A 28 16.08 20.77 -26.72
C ALA A 28 16.81 19.54 -27.28
N ALA A 29 17.47 19.68 -28.44
CA ALA A 29 18.26 18.60 -29.04
C ALA A 29 19.44 18.19 -28.15
N PHE A 30 20.12 19.16 -27.53
CA PHE A 30 21.20 18.90 -26.58
C PHE A 30 20.70 18.13 -25.35
N LEU A 31 19.56 18.53 -24.78
CA LEU A 31 18.96 17.83 -23.64
C LEU A 31 18.59 16.38 -23.96
N ILE A 32 17.99 16.16 -25.14
CA ILE A 32 17.66 14.81 -25.62
C ILE A 32 18.95 13.98 -25.79
N HIS A 33 19.99 14.56 -26.37
CA HIS A 33 21.27 13.88 -26.60
C HIS A 33 21.97 13.48 -25.29
N CYS A 34 21.95 14.34 -24.27
CA CYS A 34 22.51 14.02 -22.96
C CYS A 34 21.69 12.97 -22.21
N GLY A 35 20.35 13.02 -22.30
CA GLY A 35 19.44 12.10 -21.62
C GLY A 35 19.31 12.37 -20.11
N GLY A 36 18.12 12.05 -19.55
CA GLY A 36 17.78 12.39 -18.16
C GLY A 36 18.69 11.76 -17.10
N LEU A 37 19.13 10.51 -17.29
CA LEU A 37 19.99 9.80 -16.33
C LEU A 37 21.42 10.37 -16.26
N ALA A 38 22.00 10.75 -17.39
CA ALA A 38 23.33 11.36 -17.42
C ALA A 38 23.29 12.77 -16.80
N LEU A 39 22.23 13.54 -17.10
CA LEU A 39 22.03 14.87 -16.51
C LEU A 39 21.77 14.79 -14.99
N ALA A 40 21.14 13.73 -14.50
CA ALA A 40 20.94 13.54 -13.06
C ALA A 40 22.23 13.17 -12.31
N SER A 41 23.20 12.51 -12.98
CA SER A 41 24.39 11.94 -12.34
C SER A 41 25.68 12.75 -12.54
N ASP A 42 25.77 13.57 -13.59
CA ASP A 42 26.98 14.33 -13.94
C ASP A 42 26.76 15.86 -13.81
N ALA A 43 27.46 16.47 -12.84
CA ALA A 43 27.40 17.91 -12.58
C ALA A 43 27.96 18.78 -13.72
N SER A 44 28.96 18.29 -14.44
CA SER A 44 29.56 18.99 -15.58
C SER A 44 28.56 19.05 -16.74
N LEU A 45 27.91 17.92 -17.06
CA LEU A 45 26.89 17.87 -18.10
C LEU A 45 25.66 18.72 -17.77
N SER A 46 25.20 18.74 -16.52
CA SER A 46 24.13 19.66 -16.10
C SER A 46 24.53 21.12 -16.25
N GLY A 47 25.77 21.48 -15.89
CA GLY A 47 26.28 22.84 -16.05
C GLY A 47 26.30 23.28 -17.52
N GLN A 48 26.74 22.40 -18.43
CA GLN A 48 26.72 22.66 -19.87
C GLN A 48 25.29 22.80 -20.41
N ALA A 49 24.36 21.93 -19.97
CA ALA A 49 22.96 22.01 -20.36
C ALA A 49 22.31 23.32 -19.90
N MET A 50 22.56 23.75 -18.66
CA MET A 50 22.05 25.02 -18.14
C MET A 50 22.65 26.24 -18.86
N ALA A 51 23.92 26.18 -19.26
CA ALA A 51 24.53 27.21 -20.09
C ALA A 51 23.86 27.31 -21.47
N GLN A 52 23.57 26.18 -22.13
CA GLN A 52 22.84 26.15 -23.41
C GLN A 52 21.42 26.72 -23.28
N LEU A 53 20.71 26.39 -22.20
CA LEU A 53 19.38 26.94 -21.91
C LEU A 53 19.41 28.45 -21.66
N SER A 54 20.50 28.96 -21.09
CA SER A 54 20.70 30.39 -20.81
C SER A 54 20.99 31.20 -22.07
N LEU A 55 21.51 30.56 -23.12
CA LEU A 55 21.62 31.15 -24.46
C LEU A 55 20.25 31.19 -25.17
N ALA A 56 19.37 30.23 -24.87
CA ALA A 56 18.04 30.12 -25.48
C ALA A 56 16.98 30.99 -24.79
N SER A 57 17.09 31.20 -23.47
CA SER A 57 16.12 31.97 -22.68
C SER A 57 16.80 32.75 -21.55
N PRO A 58 16.37 34.00 -21.28
CA PRO A 58 16.81 34.75 -20.09
C PRO A 58 16.30 34.13 -18.78
N ASP A 59 15.29 33.25 -18.85
CA ASP A 59 14.80 32.44 -17.73
C ASP A 59 14.84 30.95 -18.12
N PRO A 60 15.97 30.27 -17.87
CA PRO A 60 16.14 28.86 -18.19
C PRO A 60 15.13 27.95 -17.48
N LEU A 61 14.68 28.33 -16.29
CA LEU A 61 13.73 27.54 -15.51
C LEU A 61 12.34 27.55 -16.13
N ASP A 62 11.86 28.71 -16.59
CA ASP A 62 10.57 28.76 -17.32
C ASP A 62 10.63 27.95 -18.63
N LEU A 63 11.79 27.93 -19.30
CA LEU A 63 12.00 27.11 -20.50
C LEU A 63 11.98 25.60 -20.18
N LEU A 64 12.59 25.18 -19.07
CA LEU A 64 12.50 23.80 -18.59
C LEU A 64 11.06 23.40 -18.24
N LEU A 65 10.27 24.30 -17.64
CA LEU A 65 8.84 24.06 -17.37
C LEU A 65 8.02 23.94 -18.66
N ILE A 66 8.41 24.63 -19.73
CA ILE A 66 7.81 24.45 -21.06
C ILE A 66 8.18 23.07 -21.62
N PHE A 67 9.43 22.64 -21.47
CA PHE A 67 9.87 21.32 -21.93
C PHE A 67 9.23 20.16 -21.16
N LEU A 68 8.88 20.34 -19.88
CA LEU A 68 8.06 19.37 -19.13
C LEU A 68 6.67 19.18 -19.73
N GLN A 69 6.15 20.17 -20.45
CA GLN A 69 4.85 20.11 -21.11
C GLN A 69 4.93 19.50 -22.50
N ASP A 70 6.13 19.27 -23.05
CA ASP A 70 6.35 18.68 -24.37
C ASP A 70 5.92 17.20 -24.41
N ASP A 71 5.44 16.73 -25.57
CA ASP A 71 4.99 15.34 -25.77
C ASP A 71 6.16 14.35 -25.85
N ARG A 72 7.37 14.86 -26.14
CA ARG A 72 8.61 14.08 -26.21
C ARG A 72 9.08 13.70 -24.79
N LYS A 73 8.90 12.43 -24.44
CA LYS A 73 9.18 11.88 -23.10
C LYS A 73 10.64 12.05 -22.67
N ASP A 74 11.56 11.89 -23.61
CA ASP A 74 13.01 12.09 -23.44
C ASP A 74 13.35 13.54 -23.06
N LEU A 75 12.74 14.51 -23.72
CA LEU A 75 12.90 15.93 -23.40
C LEU A 75 12.31 16.28 -22.03
N ALA A 76 11.10 15.77 -21.73
CA ALA A 76 10.47 15.99 -20.43
C ALA A 76 11.27 15.37 -19.27
N GLN A 77 11.84 14.17 -19.46
CA GLN A 77 12.70 13.53 -18.47
C GLN A 77 14.02 14.29 -18.27
N ALA A 78 14.65 14.77 -19.34
CA ALA A 78 15.84 15.61 -19.26
C ALA A 78 15.56 16.93 -18.53
N ALA A 79 14.41 17.55 -18.79
CA ALA A 79 13.99 18.76 -18.09
C ALA A 79 13.74 18.51 -16.61
N LEU A 80 13.09 17.40 -16.26
CA LEU A 80 12.87 16.98 -14.87
C LEU A 80 14.20 16.77 -14.12
N ALA A 81 15.16 16.11 -14.75
CA ALA A 81 16.48 15.86 -14.17
C ALA A 81 17.29 17.15 -13.91
N LEU A 82 17.11 18.19 -14.71
CA LEU A 82 17.76 19.49 -14.47
C LEU A 82 17.04 20.30 -13.40
N LEU A 83 15.71 20.26 -13.37
CA LEU A 83 14.91 20.92 -12.34
C LEU A 83 15.18 20.34 -10.95
N SER A 84 15.42 19.03 -10.82
CA SER A 84 15.73 18.40 -9.53
C SER A 84 17.05 18.87 -8.91
N ARG A 85 17.95 19.46 -9.73
CA ARG A 85 19.21 20.04 -9.28
C ARG A 85 19.12 21.52 -8.94
N SER A 86 17.98 22.15 -9.23
CA SER A 86 17.72 23.54 -8.91
C SER A 86 17.19 23.67 -7.47
N PRO A 87 17.34 24.84 -6.81
CA PRO A 87 16.81 25.04 -5.47
C PRO A 87 15.31 24.75 -5.40
N ALA A 88 14.90 23.87 -4.49
CA ALA A 88 13.52 23.38 -4.41
C ALA A 88 12.47 24.50 -4.25
N GLU A 89 12.79 25.54 -3.47
CA GLU A 89 11.91 26.71 -3.27
C GLU A 89 11.68 27.47 -4.59
N LEU A 90 12.74 27.68 -5.37
CA LEU A 90 12.67 28.36 -6.66
C LEU A 90 11.85 27.55 -7.67
N VAL A 91 12.04 26.23 -7.68
CA VAL A 91 11.27 25.31 -8.53
C VAL A 91 9.80 25.29 -8.13
N ARG A 92 9.50 25.27 -6.83
CA ARG A 92 8.13 25.34 -6.29
C ARG A 92 7.42 26.61 -6.75
N ASP A 93 8.02 27.78 -6.53
CA ASP A 93 7.41 29.07 -6.88
C ASP A 93 7.10 29.17 -8.38
N ARG A 94 8.02 28.68 -9.22
CA ARG A 94 7.84 28.70 -10.68
C ARG A 94 6.78 27.72 -11.16
N LEU A 95 6.76 26.51 -10.61
CA LEU A 95 5.72 25.52 -10.89
C LEU A 95 4.33 26.04 -10.48
N GLU A 96 4.21 26.64 -9.29
CA GLU A 96 2.94 27.21 -8.83
C GLU A 96 2.48 28.38 -9.69
N SER A 97 3.39 29.31 -10.00
CA SER A 97 3.11 30.43 -10.89
C SER A 97 2.62 29.97 -12.25
N ARG A 98 3.20 28.88 -12.79
CA ARG A 98 2.79 28.29 -14.08
C ARG A 98 1.45 27.57 -13.98
N LEU A 99 1.23 26.76 -12.94
CA LEU A 99 -0.01 26.01 -12.70
C LEU A 99 -1.23 26.93 -12.50
N ARG A 100 -1.04 28.13 -11.93
CA ARG A 100 -2.09 29.15 -11.77
C ARG A 100 -2.55 29.80 -13.09
N ARG A 101 -1.88 29.55 -14.22
CA ARG A 101 -2.25 30.15 -15.51
C ARG A 101 -3.45 29.40 -16.13
N ASN A 102 -4.46 30.16 -16.57
CA ASN A 102 -5.75 29.64 -17.05
C ASN A 102 -5.72 29.01 -18.45
N TYR A 103 -4.61 29.10 -19.19
CA TYR A 103 -4.50 28.63 -20.58
C TYR A 103 -3.84 27.25 -20.73
N LEU A 104 -3.49 26.58 -19.62
CA LEU A 104 -2.93 25.24 -19.68
C LEU A 104 -4.02 24.22 -20.00
N ASP A 105 -3.81 23.42 -21.04
CA ASP A 105 -4.70 22.30 -21.31
C ASP A 105 -4.58 21.22 -20.19
N PRO A 106 -5.58 20.33 -20.09
CA PRO A 106 -5.59 19.32 -19.03
C PRO A 106 -4.45 18.29 -19.06
N ALA A 107 -3.75 18.12 -20.18
CA ALA A 107 -2.62 17.19 -20.30
C ALA A 107 -1.33 17.87 -19.85
N MET A 108 -1.08 19.10 -20.29
CA MET A 108 0.03 19.94 -19.84
C MET A 108 -0.04 20.19 -18.34
N ARG A 109 -1.24 20.46 -17.81
CA ARG A 109 -1.45 20.65 -16.37
C ARG A 109 -1.14 19.37 -15.58
N ALA A 110 -1.50 18.20 -16.10
CA ALA A 110 -1.19 16.92 -15.45
C ALA A 110 0.32 16.66 -15.39
N ARG A 111 1.04 16.88 -16.50
CA ARG A 111 2.51 16.73 -16.54
C ARG A 111 3.22 17.64 -15.53
N LEU A 112 2.75 18.88 -15.35
CA LEU A 112 3.29 19.79 -14.35
C LEU A 112 3.01 19.34 -12.90
N PHE A 113 1.84 18.72 -12.66
CA PHE A 113 1.54 18.14 -11.35
C PHE A 113 2.41 16.90 -11.07
N ASP A 114 2.57 16.01 -12.05
CA ASP A 114 3.44 14.84 -11.94
C ASP A 114 4.89 15.27 -11.67
N ALA A 115 5.37 16.30 -12.38
CA ALA A 115 6.68 16.88 -12.16
C ALA A 115 6.82 17.49 -10.75
N ARG A 116 5.80 18.20 -10.25
CA ARG A 116 5.79 18.73 -8.88
C ARG A 116 5.95 17.62 -7.85
N SER A 117 5.19 16.54 -7.98
CA SER A 117 5.27 15.41 -7.05
C SER A 117 6.60 14.68 -7.12
N ALA A 118 7.16 14.51 -8.33
CA ALA A 118 8.48 13.91 -8.50
C ALA A 118 9.62 14.78 -7.93
N LEU A 119 9.54 16.12 -8.06
CA LEU A 119 10.60 17.05 -7.67
C LEU A 119 10.59 17.42 -6.19
N LEU A 120 9.40 17.58 -5.60
CA LEU A 120 9.25 18.13 -4.26
C LEU A 120 8.85 17.08 -3.22
N GLY A 121 8.58 15.84 -3.62
CA GLY A 121 8.10 14.78 -2.73
C GLY A 121 6.72 15.07 -2.11
N GLU A 122 6.08 16.16 -2.53
CA GLU A 122 4.73 16.55 -2.15
C GLU A 122 3.76 15.82 -3.07
N SER A 123 3.00 14.86 -2.54
CA SER A 123 1.78 14.38 -3.20
C SER A 123 0.97 15.62 -3.59
N ALA A 124 0.74 15.82 -4.88
CA ALA A 124 0.13 17.05 -5.37
C ALA A 124 -1.15 17.33 -4.56
N PRO A 125 -1.31 18.53 -3.96
CA PRO A 125 -2.63 18.99 -3.62
C PRO A 125 -3.35 19.16 -4.95
N ILE A 126 -4.16 18.16 -5.32
CA ILE A 126 -5.22 18.35 -6.31
C ILE A 126 -5.99 19.58 -5.80
N PRO A 127 -6.14 20.64 -6.62
CA PRO A 127 -6.64 21.93 -6.18
C PRO A 127 -7.84 21.77 -5.25
N GLY A 128 -7.81 22.48 -4.13
CA GLY A 128 -8.96 22.65 -3.26
C GLY A 128 -10.15 23.16 -4.07
N ASP A 129 -11.33 22.70 -3.65
CA ASP A 129 -12.66 22.89 -4.25
C ASP A 129 -12.87 22.18 -5.58
N GLY A 130 -13.21 20.90 -5.48
CA GLY A 130 -13.61 20.06 -6.59
C GLY A 130 -12.42 19.39 -7.27
N ALA A 131 -11.95 18.29 -6.69
CA ALA A 131 -11.18 17.33 -7.46
C ALA A 131 -12.05 16.94 -8.66
N SER A 132 -11.76 17.49 -9.85
CA SER A 132 -12.60 17.22 -11.00
C SER A 132 -12.64 15.70 -11.16
N SER A 133 -13.84 15.12 -11.17
CA SER A 133 -14.09 13.70 -11.43
C SER A 133 -13.23 13.15 -12.61
N ALA A 134 -12.85 14.02 -13.55
CA ALA A 134 -11.96 13.74 -14.67
C ALA A 134 -10.50 13.36 -14.30
N ALA A 135 -9.98 13.77 -13.14
CA ALA A 135 -8.63 13.42 -12.71
C ALA A 135 -8.57 11.96 -12.24
N TRP A 136 -9.50 11.58 -11.36
CA TRP A 136 -9.64 10.20 -10.88
C TRP A 136 -9.90 9.21 -12.01
N SER A 137 -10.70 9.60 -13.01
CA SER A 137 -11.01 8.74 -14.15
C SER A 137 -9.81 8.42 -15.06
N ARG A 138 -8.69 9.13 -14.93
CA ARG A 138 -7.46 8.87 -15.71
C ARG A 138 -6.54 7.85 -15.06
N LEU A 139 -6.74 7.56 -13.78
CA LEU A 139 -5.94 6.60 -13.04
C LEU A 139 -6.42 5.17 -13.32
N ALA A 140 -5.49 4.23 -13.28
CA ALA A 140 -5.84 2.82 -13.20
C ALA A 140 -6.66 2.56 -11.91
N PRO A 141 -7.63 1.62 -11.92
CA PRO A 141 -8.58 1.48 -10.81
C PRO A 141 -7.93 1.21 -9.44
N ASP A 142 -6.88 0.39 -9.42
CA ASP A 142 -6.04 0.08 -8.27
C ASP A 142 -5.30 1.31 -7.73
N ARG A 143 -4.68 2.08 -8.62
CA ARG A 143 -3.98 3.32 -8.29
C ARG A 143 -4.92 4.39 -7.76
N ALA A 144 -6.10 4.54 -8.38
CA ALA A 144 -7.13 5.45 -7.92
C ALA A 144 -7.58 5.13 -6.49
N ALA A 145 -7.80 3.84 -6.19
CA ALA A 145 -8.14 3.41 -4.84
C ALA A 145 -6.99 3.68 -3.85
N ALA A 146 -5.75 3.31 -4.17
CA ALA A 146 -4.62 3.57 -3.27
C ALA A 146 -4.42 5.07 -2.98
N GLU A 147 -4.41 5.91 -4.01
CA GLU A 147 -4.26 7.36 -3.86
C GLU A 147 -5.44 7.97 -3.08
N TRP A 148 -6.67 7.46 -3.28
CA TRP A 148 -7.83 7.87 -2.49
C TRP A 148 -7.65 7.59 -1.00
N PHE A 149 -7.24 6.38 -0.64
CA PHE A 149 -7.02 6.00 0.76
C PHE A 149 -5.83 6.70 1.41
N GLU A 150 -4.81 7.07 0.63
CA GLU A 150 -3.71 7.90 1.11
C GLU A 150 -4.15 9.34 1.37
N ARG A 151 -4.86 9.93 0.41
CA ARG A 151 -5.28 11.33 0.48
C ARG A 151 -6.34 11.60 1.54
N PHE A 152 -7.29 10.68 1.69
CA PHE A 152 -8.41 10.82 2.62
C PHE A 152 -8.24 9.97 3.89
N ALA A 153 -6.99 9.60 4.24
CA ALA A 153 -6.70 8.84 5.46
C ALA A 153 -7.16 9.56 6.73
N GLU A 154 -6.92 10.89 6.80
CA GLU A 154 -7.21 11.73 7.96
C GLU A 154 -8.40 12.67 7.72
N ALA A 155 -9.06 12.57 6.56
CA ALA A 155 -10.16 13.44 6.22
C ALA A 155 -11.42 13.11 7.04
N PRO A 156 -12.15 14.14 7.53
CA PRO A 156 -13.46 13.94 8.14
C PRO A 156 -14.42 13.18 7.21
N ALA A 157 -15.30 12.36 7.80
CA ALA A 157 -16.25 11.54 7.06
C ALA A 157 -17.14 12.35 6.11
N GLU A 158 -17.62 13.51 6.55
CA GLU A 158 -18.45 14.44 5.77
C GLU A 158 -17.73 14.92 4.51
N ASN A 159 -16.46 15.30 4.63
CA ASN A 159 -15.64 15.72 3.50
C ASN A 159 -15.45 14.58 2.50
N LYS A 160 -15.17 13.40 3.01
CA LYS A 160 -14.99 12.19 2.21
C LYS A 160 -16.29 11.78 1.50
N ALA A 161 -17.43 11.87 2.18
CA ALA A 161 -18.75 11.57 1.65
C ALA A 161 -19.18 12.55 0.54
N ARG A 162 -18.85 13.85 0.71
CA ARG A 162 -19.07 14.89 -0.31
C ARG A 162 -18.24 14.63 -1.56
N GLU A 163 -16.95 14.33 -1.42
CA GLU A 163 -16.08 14.00 -2.55
C GLU A 163 -16.52 12.70 -3.25
N LEU A 164 -16.96 11.69 -2.48
CA LEU A 164 -17.57 10.47 -3.04
C LEU A 164 -18.80 10.78 -3.88
N ALA A 165 -19.71 11.62 -3.39
CA ALA A 165 -20.89 12.02 -4.15
C ALA A 165 -20.51 12.68 -5.49
N ASN A 166 -19.47 13.52 -5.49
CA ASN A 166 -18.98 14.20 -6.69
C ASN A 166 -18.40 13.21 -7.72
N ILE A 167 -17.56 12.26 -7.30
CA ILE A 167 -16.95 11.30 -8.23
C ILE A 167 -17.95 10.25 -8.71
N LEU A 168 -18.89 9.84 -7.84
CA LEU A 168 -19.92 8.84 -8.17
C LEU A 168 -21.05 9.40 -9.04
N ALA A 169 -21.07 10.71 -9.32
CA ALA A 169 -21.96 11.26 -10.34
C ALA A 169 -21.62 10.78 -11.77
N ARG A 170 -20.44 10.19 -11.99
CA ARG A 170 -19.97 9.72 -13.30
C ARG A 170 -19.45 8.28 -13.21
N PRO A 171 -20.13 7.30 -13.82
CA PRO A 171 -19.65 5.94 -13.86
C PRO A 171 -18.28 5.83 -14.55
N CYS A 172 -17.28 5.33 -13.84
CA CYS A 172 -15.97 5.01 -14.41
C CYS A 172 -15.30 3.88 -13.60
N PRO A 173 -14.34 3.15 -14.19
CA PRO A 173 -13.67 2.03 -13.50
C PRO A 173 -12.95 2.46 -12.21
N ALA A 174 -12.28 3.60 -12.23
CA ALA A 174 -11.56 4.15 -11.07
C ALA A 174 -12.51 4.52 -9.92
N HIS A 175 -13.63 5.19 -10.21
CA HIS A 175 -14.63 5.54 -9.19
C HIS A 175 -15.30 4.29 -8.61
N MET A 176 -15.52 3.27 -9.44
CA MET A 176 -16.06 1.99 -8.97
C MET A 176 -15.09 1.29 -8.02
N ALA A 177 -13.77 1.28 -8.31
CA ALA A 177 -12.77 0.74 -7.40
C ALA A 177 -12.74 1.49 -6.05
N ILE A 178 -12.79 2.82 -6.08
CA ILE A 178 -12.90 3.65 -4.86
C ILE A 178 -14.15 3.27 -4.05
N ALA A 179 -15.33 3.23 -4.69
CA ALA A 179 -16.58 2.86 -4.03
C ALA A 179 -16.57 1.44 -3.46
N TYR A 180 -15.97 0.49 -4.19
CA TYR A 180 -15.84 -0.89 -3.76
C TYR A 180 -15.10 -0.95 -2.41
N TYR A 181 -13.88 -0.41 -2.34
CA TYR A 181 -13.07 -0.48 -1.12
C TYR A 181 -13.65 0.38 0.02
N GLU A 182 -14.16 1.58 -0.27
CA GLU A 182 -14.79 2.44 0.75
C GLU A 182 -16.06 1.85 1.35
N SER A 183 -16.80 1.01 0.60
CA SER A 183 -17.99 0.35 1.13
C SER A 183 -17.68 -0.51 2.36
N PHE A 184 -16.41 -0.94 2.52
CA PHE A 184 -15.96 -1.75 3.63
C PHE A 184 -15.52 -0.97 4.88
N ALA A 185 -15.31 0.34 4.79
CA ALA A 185 -14.82 1.15 5.91
C ALA A 185 -15.84 1.34 7.05
N GLY A 186 -17.15 1.12 6.79
CA GLY A 186 -18.17 1.06 7.84
C GLY A 186 -18.76 2.40 8.30
N ASN A 187 -18.34 3.53 7.73
CA ASN A 187 -18.94 4.82 8.05
C ASN A 187 -20.30 5.00 7.34
N ALA A 188 -21.36 5.27 8.10
CA ALA A 188 -22.73 5.34 7.57
C ALA A 188 -22.92 6.45 6.51
N GLU A 189 -22.28 7.61 6.67
CA GLU A 189 -22.42 8.71 5.72
C GLU A 189 -21.77 8.39 4.37
N ILE A 190 -20.56 7.82 4.41
CA ILE A 190 -19.85 7.29 3.25
C ILE A 190 -20.68 6.22 2.56
N GLN A 191 -21.23 5.27 3.32
CA GLN A 191 -22.09 4.21 2.80
C GLN A 191 -23.37 4.75 2.15
N ARG A 192 -23.99 5.79 2.70
CA ARG A 192 -25.14 6.47 2.09
C ARG A 192 -24.79 7.14 0.76
N SER A 193 -23.62 7.75 0.64
CA SER A 193 -23.13 8.34 -0.62
C SER A 193 -22.87 7.26 -1.67
N ILE A 194 -22.23 6.16 -1.28
CA ILE A 194 -21.98 5.01 -2.17
C ILE A 194 -23.29 4.38 -2.64
N ALA A 195 -24.21 4.12 -1.71
CA ALA A 195 -25.52 3.55 -2.03
C ALA A 195 -26.30 4.43 -3.02
N ALA A 196 -26.26 5.75 -2.88
CA ALA A 196 -26.94 6.67 -3.80
C ALA A 196 -26.30 6.71 -5.20
N GLY A 197 -24.97 6.60 -5.29
CA GLY A 197 -24.25 6.74 -6.57
C GLY A 197 -24.22 5.47 -7.43
N LEU A 198 -24.21 4.29 -6.80
CA LEU A 198 -23.96 3.03 -7.51
C LEU A 198 -25.10 2.54 -8.43
N GLY A 199 -26.30 3.12 -8.36
CA GLY A 199 -27.40 2.77 -9.25
C GLY A 199 -27.08 2.95 -10.75
N ALA A 200 -26.16 3.87 -11.07
CA ALA A 200 -25.70 4.13 -12.43
C ALA A 200 -24.47 3.29 -12.86
N PHE A 201 -23.86 2.53 -11.95
CA PHE A 201 -22.61 1.82 -12.19
C PHE A 201 -22.85 0.40 -12.68
N ARG A 202 -22.78 0.17 -13.99
CA ARG A 202 -23.02 -1.13 -14.61
C ARG A 202 -21.79 -2.07 -14.55
N TYR A 203 -21.17 -2.20 -13.39
CA TYR A 203 -20.04 -3.11 -13.16
C TYR A 203 -20.47 -4.36 -12.38
N ALA A 204 -19.73 -5.47 -12.50
CA ALA A 204 -20.02 -6.71 -11.80
C ALA A 204 -19.96 -6.55 -10.26
N GLU A 205 -19.17 -5.59 -9.79
CA GLU A 205 -18.93 -5.26 -8.40
C GLU A 205 -20.08 -4.46 -7.78
N SER A 206 -20.78 -3.62 -8.55
CA SER A 206 -21.88 -2.78 -8.08
C SER A 206 -22.98 -3.55 -7.36
N PRO A 207 -23.57 -4.64 -7.90
CA PRO A 207 -24.60 -5.39 -7.20
C PRO A 207 -24.05 -6.09 -5.95
N LEU A 208 -22.76 -6.45 -5.91
CA LEU A 208 -22.13 -7.04 -4.72
C LEU A 208 -22.06 -6.02 -3.59
N VAL A 209 -21.61 -4.80 -3.88
CA VAL A 209 -21.54 -3.70 -2.92
C VAL A 209 -22.94 -3.33 -2.44
N LEU A 210 -23.89 -3.13 -3.35
CA LEU A 210 -25.25 -2.71 -2.99
C LEU A 210 -26.00 -3.77 -2.16
N ARG A 211 -25.86 -5.07 -2.49
CA ARG A 211 -26.45 -6.16 -1.69
C ARG A 211 -25.90 -6.20 -0.27
N ARG A 212 -24.64 -5.83 -0.09
CA ARG A 212 -24.05 -5.69 1.24
C ARG A 212 -24.60 -4.47 1.96
N LEU A 213 -24.66 -3.30 1.31
CA LEU A 213 -25.20 -2.07 1.90
C LEU A 213 -26.69 -2.20 2.25
N LYS A 214 -27.45 -3.02 1.51
CA LYS A 214 -28.83 -3.42 1.85
C LYS A 214 -28.93 -4.12 3.22
N ARG A 215 -27.84 -4.69 3.74
CA ARG A 215 -27.80 -5.31 5.09
C ARG A 215 -27.30 -4.34 6.17
N SER A 216 -27.09 -3.06 5.84
CA SER A 216 -26.71 -2.05 6.82
C SER A 216 -27.79 -1.88 7.89
N ALA A 217 -27.36 -1.61 9.13
CA ALA A 217 -28.26 -1.25 10.22
C ALA A 217 -28.81 0.18 10.08
N ASP A 218 -28.19 1.03 9.25
CA ASP A 218 -28.66 2.39 8.96
C ASP A 218 -29.84 2.34 7.97
N PRO A 219 -31.07 2.75 8.37
CA PRO A 219 -32.24 2.66 7.50
C PRO A 219 -32.12 3.46 6.20
N ALA A 220 -31.42 4.60 6.24
CA ALA A 220 -31.21 5.44 5.07
C ALA A 220 -30.27 4.77 4.05
N THR A 221 -29.18 4.15 4.52
CA THR A 221 -28.30 3.33 3.67
C THR A 221 -29.07 2.15 3.07
N HIS A 222 -29.87 1.46 3.88
CA HIS A 222 -30.71 0.34 3.43
C HIS A 222 -31.64 0.76 2.28
N ALA A 223 -32.44 1.80 2.50
CA ALA A 223 -33.42 2.28 1.52
C ALA A 223 -32.74 2.68 0.19
N ARG A 224 -31.68 3.48 0.25
CA ARG A 224 -30.91 3.88 -0.94
C ARG A 224 -30.29 2.69 -1.67
N ALA A 225 -29.79 1.70 -0.95
CA ALA A 225 -29.21 0.51 -1.57
C ALA A 225 -30.28 -0.33 -2.29
N VAL A 226 -31.50 -0.39 -1.76
CA VAL A 226 -32.63 -1.05 -2.44
C VAL A 226 -33.01 -0.29 -3.71
N GLU A 227 -33.18 1.04 -3.63
CA GLU A 227 -33.50 1.88 -4.79
C GLU A 227 -32.45 1.75 -5.90
N SER A 228 -31.17 1.86 -5.55
CA SER A 228 -30.08 1.71 -6.52
C SER A 228 -29.96 0.31 -7.10
N LEU A 229 -30.34 -0.74 -6.36
CA LEU A 229 -30.41 -2.10 -6.92
C LEU A 229 -31.50 -2.21 -7.99
N VAL A 230 -32.66 -1.59 -7.76
CA VAL A 230 -33.75 -1.55 -8.75
C VAL A 230 -33.30 -0.79 -9.98
N GLN A 231 -32.77 0.43 -9.82
CA GLN A 231 -32.24 1.24 -10.93
C GLN A 231 -31.17 0.50 -11.74
N LEU A 232 -30.26 -0.20 -11.05
CA LEU A 232 -29.22 -0.99 -11.68
C LEU A 232 -29.79 -2.20 -12.44
N SER A 233 -30.80 -2.89 -11.88
CA SER A 233 -31.48 -4.01 -12.56
C SER A 233 -32.14 -3.54 -13.85
N ASP A 234 -32.90 -2.44 -13.79
CA ASP A 234 -33.58 -1.85 -14.94
C ASP A 234 -32.58 -1.46 -16.04
N ALA A 235 -31.43 -0.90 -15.65
CA ALA A 235 -30.34 -0.52 -16.54
C ALA A 235 -29.57 -1.73 -17.13
N ILE A 236 -29.57 -2.88 -16.46
CA ILE A 236 -28.98 -4.13 -16.96
C ILE A 236 -29.94 -4.83 -17.93
N GLU A 237 -31.24 -4.87 -17.60
CA GLU A 237 -32.29 -5.53 -18.38
C GLU A 237 -32.60 -4.80 -19.71
N ASN A 238 -32.38 -3.48 -19.77
CA ASN A 238 -32.56 -2.67 -20.99
C ASN A 238 -31.22 -2.07 -21.46
N PRO A 239 -30.28 -2.88 -21.99
CA PRO A 239 -28.93 -2.42 -22.26
C PRO A 239 -28.87 -1.53 -23.51
N ALA A 240 -28.66 -0.23 -23.33
CA ALA A 240 -28.21 0.66 -24.41
C ALA A 240 -26.74 0.39 -24.82
N GLN A 241 -25.96 -0.23 -23.93
CA GLN A 241 -24.54 -0.54 -24.11
C GLN A 241 -24.19 -1.89 -23.44
N PRO A 242 -23.17 -2.61 -23.94
CA PRO A 242 -22.68 -3.82 -23.31
C PRO A 242 -22.13 -3.56 -21.91
N MET A 243 -22.17 -4.57 -21.04
CA MET A 243 -21.60 -4.49 -19.70
C MET A 243 -20.07 -4.40 -19.79
N PRO A 244 -19.43 -3.41 -19.14
CA PRO A 244 -17.98 -3.35 -18.98
C PRO A 244 -17.40 -4.66 -18.41
N PRO A 245 -16.13 -4.98 -18.72
CA PRO A 245 -15.45 -6.08 -18.06
C PRO A 245 -15.39 -5.85 -16.53
N ALA A 246 -15.30 -6.95 -15.78
CA ALA A 246 -15.04 -6.89 -14.35
C ALA A 246 -13.73 -6.13 -14.09
N LEU A 247 -13.67 -5.44 -12.95
CA LEU A 247 -12.46 -4.71 -12.60
C LEU A 247 -11.33 -5.71 -12.30
N PRO A 248 -10.09 -5.42 -12.72
CA PRO A 248 -8.94 -6.18 -12.24
C PRO A 248 -8.90 -6.06 -10.72
N ARG A 249 -8.74 -7.19 -10.02
CA ARG A 249 -8.63 -7.12 -8.56
C ARG A 249 -7.27 -6.54 -8.21
N PHE A 250 -7.24 -5.74 -7.16
CA PHE A 250 -6.02 -5.10 -6.68
C PHE A 250 -4.87 -6.09 -6.41
N GLY A 251 -5.20 -7.34 -6.06
CA GLY A 251 -4.25 -8.42 -5.79
C GLY A 251 -3.90 -9.34 -6.96
N ASP A 252 -4.36 -9.09 -8.19
CA ASP A 252 -4.17 -9.98 -9.35
C ASP A 252 -2.73 -9.89 -9.91
N GLY A 253 -1.78 -10.51 -9.22
CA GLY A 253 -0.37 -10.60 -9.62
C GLY A 253 0.28 -11.90 -9.14
N LEU A 254 1.46 -12.21 -9.70
CA LEU A 254 2.23 -13.39 -9.32
C LEU A 254 3.04 -13.11 -8.06
N PHE A 255 3.12 -14.07 -7.14
CA PHE A 255 3.97 -13.94 -5.95
C PHE A 255 5.42 -13.65 -6.35
N TYR A 256 5.97 -12.57 -5.80
CA TYR A 256 7.35 -12.16 -6.05
C TYR A 256 8.27 -12.56 -4.90
N GLY A 257 7.87 -12.26 -3.66
CA GLY A 257 8.66 -12.56 -2.47
C GLY A 257 7.99 -12.08 -1.20
N ALA A 258 8.51 -12.54 -0.06
CA ALA A 258 8.08 -12.06 1.25
C ALA A 258 9.23 -12.09 2.27
N TRP A 259 9.16 -11.18 3.24
CA TRP A 259 10.04 -11.16 4.42
C TRP A 259 9.22 -11.11 5.70
N ILE A 260 9.75 -11.77 6.73
CA ILE A 260 9.16 -11.76 8.07
C ILE A 260 10.24 -11.30 9.05
N GLY A 261 9.89 -10.28 9.85
CA GLY A 261 10.62 -9.87 11.05
C GLY A 261 9.84 -10.26 12.31
N GLU A 262 10.54 -10.61 13.38
CA GLU A 262 9.95 -10.99 14.66
C GLU A 262 10.60 -10.21 15.81
N LEU A 263 9.78 -9.51 16.59
CA LEU A 263 10.16 -8.88 17.86
C LEU A 263 9.65 -9.76 19.01
N ARG A 264 10.42 -10.80 19.34
CA ARG A 264 10.02 -11.84 20.32
C ARG A 264 9.58 -11.30 21.69
N SER A 265 10.22 -10.23 22.16
CA SER A 265 9.91 -9.62 23.45
C SER A 265 8.52 -8.96 23.48
N THR A 266 8.02 -8.50 22.33
CA THR A 266 6.72 -7.83 22.20
C THR A 266 5.66 -8.73 21.57
N GLY A 267 6.04 -9.81 20.89
CA GLY A 267 5.09 -10.63 20.12
C GLY A 267 4.68 -9.99 18.80
N GLN A 268 5.41 -8.97 18.37
CA GLN A 268 5.10 -8.28 17.13
C GLN A 268 5.82 -8.93 15.95
N TYR A 269 5.08 -9.05 14.85
CA TYR A 269 5.59 -9.49 13.57
C TYR A 269 5.48 -8.36 12.55
N GLN A 270 6.46 -8.32 11.65
CA GLN A 270 6.42 -7.50 10.46
C GLN A 270 6.42 -8.45 9.27
N VAL A 271 5.42 -8.36 8.41
CA VAL A 271 5.32 -9.19 7.20
C VAL A 271 5.31 -8.27 6.00
N ALA A 272 6.37 -8.31 5.18
CA ALA A 272 6.37 -7.70 3.86
C ALA A 272 6.04 -8.77 2.81
N TYR A 273 5.14 -8.46 1.91
CA TYR A 273 4.63 -9.37 0.89
C TYR A 273 4.53 -8.64 -0.45
N ALA A 274 5.14 -9.19 -1.50
CA ALA A 274 5.18 -8.58 -2.82
C ALA A 274 4.61 -9.49 -3.91
N LYS A 275 4.01 -8.85 -4.91
CA LYS A 275 3.60 -9.45 -6.18
C LYS A 275 4.20 -8.69 -7.36
N ARG A 276 4.48 -9.43 -8.42
CA ARG A 276 4.90 -8.91 -9.73
C ARG A 276 3.73 -8.99 -10.69
N PHE A 277 3.55 -7.94 -11.48
CA PHE A 277 2.47 -7.82 -12.46
C PHE A 277 3.07 -7.95 -13.86
N ALA A 278 2.37 -8.62 -14.77
CA ALA A 278 2.91 -9.08 -16.05
C ALA A 278 3.40 -7.94 -16.96
N ASP A 279 2.83 -6.75 -16.80
CA ASP A 279 3.02 -5.63 -17.73
C ASP A 279 4.08 -4.62 -17.27
N ALA A 280 4.78 -4.89 -16.16
CA ALA A 280 5.74 -3.95 -15.61
C ALA A 280 6.94 -4.65 -14.97
N ASP A 281 8.14 -4.13 -15.23
CA ASP A 281 9.36 -4.39 -14.44
C ASP A 281 9.28 -3.81 -13.02
N THR A 282 8.07 -3.82 -12.46
CA THR A 282 7.74 -3.28 -11.15
C THR A 282 7.07 -4.34 -10.30
N VAL A 283 7.26 -4.21 -9.02
CA VAL A 283 6.58 -4.96 -7.98
C VAL A 283 5.64 -4.04 -7.22
N ARG A 284 4.57 -4.63 -6.73
CA ARG A 284 3.71 -4.02 -5.72
C ARG A 284 3.94 -4.76 -4.43
N TYR A 285 3.99 -4.06 -3.32
CA TYR A 285 4.20 -4.70 -2.04
C TYR A 285 3.34 -4.07 -0.97
N CYS A 286 2.91 -4.91 -0.03
CA CYS A 286 2.38 -4.46 1.25
C CYS A 286 3.32 -4.88 2.37
N VAL A 287 3.28 -4.12 3.45
CA VAL A 287 3.87 -4.47 4.71
C VAL A 287 2.74 -4.44 5.75
N ALA A 288 2.76 -5.41 6.65
CA ALA A 288 1.79 -5.56 7.72
C ALA A 288 2.52 -5.60 9.06
N LEU A 289 1.99 -4.87 10.03
CA LEU A 289 2.39 -4.92 11.42
C LEU A 289 1.34 -5.74 12.17
N ILE A 290 1.82 -6.75 12.89
CA ILE A 290 0.98 -7.75 13.51
C ILE A 290 1.35 -7.82 14.99
N ASP A 291 0.37 -7.77 15.88
CA ASP A 291 0.48 -8.21 17.26
C ASP A 291 -0.12 -9.61 17.40
N SER A 292 0.73 -10.60 17.68
CA SER A 292 0.26 -11.96 17.85
C SER A 292 -0.36 -12.23 19.22
N ARG A 293 -0.42 -11.26 20.15
CA ARG A 293 -0.97 -11.44 21.51
C ARG A 293 -2.42 -11.03 21.61
N ASP A 294 -2.77 -9.87 21.07
CA ASP A 294 -4.10 -9.31 21.25
C ASP A 294 -4.67 -8.75 19.95
N GLU A 295 -4.05 -7.70 19.40
CA GLU A 295 -4.71 -6.91 18.35
C GLU A 295 -4.85 -7.65 17.02
N GLY A 296 -3.96 -8.63 16.73
CA GLY A 296 -3.90 -9.28 15.43
C GLY A 296 -3.23 -8.36 14.42
N LEU A 297 -3.95 -7.94 13.38
CA LEU A 297 -3.41 -6.99 12.40
C LEU A 297 -3.52 -5.55 12.95
N MET A 298 -2.39 -4.95 13.29
CA MET A 298 -2.33 -3.59 13.84
C MET A 298 -2.35 -2.52 12.74
N ASP A 299 -1.55 -2.72 11.69
CA ASP A 299 -1.46 -1.80 10.56
C ASP A 299 -1.09 -2.53 9.28
N ILE A 300 -1.47 -1.97 8.13
CA ILE A 300 -1.10 -2.46 6.81
C ILE A 300 -1.04 -1.31 5.81
N TRP A 301 0.07 -1.25 5.08
CA TRP A 301 0.39 -0.20 4.14
C TRP A 301 1.20 -0.80 3.00
N GLY A 302 1.44 -0.06 1.93
CA GLY A 302 2.16 -0.60 0.80
C GLY A 302 2.47 0.44 -0.25
N GLN A 303 3.12 -0.01 -1.31
CA GLN A 303 3.52 0.81 -2.44
C GLN A 303 3.16 0.09 -3.74
N LEU A 304 2.78 0.89 -4.74
CA LEU A 304 2.45 0.43 -6.07
C LEU A 304 3.59 0.70 -7.04
N ASP A 305 3.70 -0.18 -8.04
CA ASP A 305 4.52 -0.02 -9.24
C ASP A 305 5.96 0.45 -8.96
N ARG A 306 6.58 -0.17 -7.93
CA ARG A 306 7.97 0.13 -7.52
C ARG A 306 8.98 -0.77 -8.22
N PRO A 307 10.21 -0.32 -8.47
CA PRO A 307 11.27 -1.20 -8.93
C PRO A 307 11.56 -2.29 -7.89
N PRO A 308 11.91 -3.53 -8.28
CA PRO A 308 12.16 -4.63 -7.36
C PRO A 308 13.21 -4.33 -6.27
N GLU A 309 14.18 -3.48 -6.58
CA GLU A 309 15.24 -3.02 -5.68
C GLU A 309 14.68 -2.29 -4.45
N GLU A 310 13.61 -1.51 -4.61
CA GLU A 310 12.94 -0.83 -3.49
C GLU A 310 12.29 -1.84 -2.54
N PHE A 311 11.70 -2.92 -3.08
CA PHE A 311 11.25 -4.02 -2.24
C PHE A 311 12.46 -4.59 -1.50
N TYR A 312 13.55 -4.98 -2.19
CA TYR A 312 14.73 -5.56 -1.53
C TYR A 312 15.32 -4.68 -0.42
N ALA A 313 15.28 -3.35 -0.57
CA ALA A 313 15.71 -2.41 0.46
C ALA A 313 14.87 -2.48 1.75
N LEU A 314 13.60 -2.90 1.70
CA LEU A 314 12.78 -3.12 2.91
C LEU A 314 13.36 -4.18 3.84
N ARG A 315 14.19 -5.09 3.32
CA ARG A 315 14.86 -6.10 4.14
C ARG A 315 15.66 -5.49 5.28
N SER A 316 16.31 -4.33 5.07
CA SER A 316 17.04 -3.64 6.14
C SER A 316 16.14 -2.87 7.10
N ALA A 317 14.92 -2.52 6.68
CA ALA A 317 13.95 -1.84 7.52
C ALA A 317 13.16 -2.80 8.44
N ILE A 318 13.10 -4.09 8.08
CA ILE A 318 12.39 -5.12 8.84
C ILE A 318 13.33 -5.76 9.86
N SER A 319 12.97 -5.67 11.14
CA SER A 319 13.83 -6.14 12.23
C SER A 319 14.03 -7.66 12.15
N GLY A 320 15.28 -8.08 11.94
CA GLY A 320 15.64 -9.50 11.83
C GLY A 320 15.03 -10.20 10.60
N ALA A 321 14.81 -9.46 9.51
CA ALA A 321 14.15 -9.94 8.30
C ALA A 321 14.69 -11.28 7.78
N LYS A 322 13.79 -12.26 7.65
CA LYS A 322 14.06 -13.56 7.02
C LYS A 322 13.17 -13.74 5.79
N PRO A 323 13.70 -14.28 4.68
CA PRO A 323 12.88 -14.69 3.55
C PRO A 323 11.79 -15.67 3.98
N ALA A 324 10.60 -15.53 3.42
CA ALA A 324 9.45 -16.37 3.74
C ALA A 324 8.80 -16.90 2.46
N ALA A 325 8.37 -18.17 2.49
CA ALA A 325 7.57 -18.74 1.43
C ALA A 325 6.17 -18.09 1.40
N GLN A 326 5.59 -17.93 0.21
CA GLN A 326 4.24 -17.36 0.00
C GLN A 326 3.21 -17.90 1.00
N ARG A 327 3.05 -19.24 1.05
CA ARG A 327 2.08 -19.90 1.94
C ARG A 327 2.27 -19.55 3.41
N PHE A 328 3.50 -19.28 3.83
CA PHE A 328 3.78 -18.92 5.23
C PHE A 328 3.43 -17.47 5.53
N ALA A 329 3.84 -16.55 4.67
CA ALA A 329 3.53 -15.13 4.82
C ALA A 329 2.00 -14.90 4.78
N SER A 330 1.31 -15.51 3.80
CA SER A 330 -0.15 -15.42 3.72
C SER A 330 -0.83 -16.07 4.93
N PHE A 331 -0.31 -17.19 5.45
CA PHE A 331 -0.81 -17.79 6.69
C PHE A 331 -0.75 -16.82 7.87
N LEU A 332 0.37 -16.12 8.10
CA LEU A 332 0.47 -15.15 9.19
C LEU A 332 -0.53 -14.00 9.05
N LEU A 333 -0.72 -13.50 7.82
CA LEU A 333 -1.69 -12.44 7.54
C LEU A 333 -3.13 -12.90 7.80
N HIS A 334 -3.48 -14.12 7.39
CA HIS A 334 -4.82 -14.71 7.64
C HIS A 334 -5.07 -14.96 9.14
N GLU A 335 -4.07 -15.42 9.89
CA GLU A 335 -4.21 -15.63 11.35
C GLU A 335 -4.31 -14.30 12.12
N ALA A 336 -3.54 -13.28 11.71
CA ALA A 336 -3.64 -11.93 12.27
C ALA A 336 -5.04 -11.34 12.03
N GLU A 337 -5.57 -11.48 10.81
CA GLU A 337 -6.96 -11.11 10.49
C GLU A 337 -7.96 -11.88 11.37
N ALA A 338 -7.80 -13.19 11.53
CA ALA A 338 -8.69 -14.01 12.34
C ALA A 338 -8.69 -13.58 13.81
N LEU A 339 -7.53 -13.26 14.38
CA LEU A 339 -7.39 -12.75 15.74
C LEU A 339 -8.08 -11.38 15.89
N MET A 340 -7.79 -10.44 14.99
CA MET A 340 -8.41 -9.10 14.96
C MET A 340 -9.94 -9.20 14.94
N ASN A 341 -10.49 -10.05 14.06
CA ASN A 341 -11.93 -10.29 13.94
C ASN A 341 -12.51 -10.95 15.21
N LYS A 342 -11.82 -11.94 15.78
CA LYS A 342 -12.24 -12.63 17.01
C LYS A 342 -12.34 -11.65 18.19
N ARG A 343 -11.40 -10.72 18.29
CA ARG A 343 -11.33 -9.67 19.33
C ARG A 343 -12.21 -8.46 19.02
N ARG A 344 -12.80 -8.39 17.81
CA ARG A 344 -13.62 -7.27 17.34
C ARG A 344 -12.86 -5.94 17.29
N HIS A 345 -11.56 -5.99 17.01
CA HIS A 345 -10.78 -4.77 16.76
C HIS A 345 -11.20 -4.13 15.43
N THR A 346 -11.14 -2.80 15.39
CA THR A 346 -11.38 -2.04 14.16
C THR A 346 -10.23 -2.29 13.20
N PRO A 347 -10.50 -2.71 11.95
CA PRO A 347 -9.44 -2.89 10.96
C PRO A 347 -8.71 -1.57 10.66
N PRO A 348 -7.40 -1.60 10.35
CA PRO A 348 -6.67 -0.41 9.97
C PRO A 348 -7.23 0.21 8.67
N ALA A 349 -7.05 1.52 8.48
CA ALA A 349 -7.73 2.28 7.42
C ALA A 349 -7.52 1.71 6.01
N LYS A 350 -6.32 1.21 5.70
CA LYS A 350 -5.95 0.66 4.40
C LYS A 350 -6.15 -0.87 4.31
N TYR A 351 -6.75 -1.48 5.33
CA TYR A 351 -6.93 -2.94 5.43
C TYR A 351 -7.59 -3.52 4.20
N TRP A 352 -8.76 -2.99 3.82
CA TRP A 352 -9.56 -3.58 2.76
C TRP A 352 -8.88 -3.55 1.40
N LEU A 353 -8.07 -2.51 1.15
CA LEU A 353 -7.24 -2.39 -0.04
C LEU A 353 -6.19 -3.51 -0.10
N TRP A 354 -5.41 -3.66 0.97
CA TRP A 354 -4.29 -4.60 1.00
C TRP A 354 -4.68 -6.04 1.32
N ARG A 355 -5.88 -6.27 1.86
CA ARG A 355 -6.41 -7.61 2.11
C ARG A 355 -6.49 -8.45 0.84
N ASP A 356 -6.95 -7.85 -0.25
CA ASP A 356 -7.06 -8.52 -1.55
C ASP A 356 -5.71 -9.01 -2.08
N PHE A 357 -4.62 -8.37 -1.62
CA PHE A 357 -3.27 -8.68 -2.05
C PHE A 357 -2.82 -10.09 -1.64
N TYR A 358 -3.36 -10.65 -0.55
CA TYR A 358 -3.03 -11.99 -0.05
C TYR A 358 -4.26 -12.92 0.11
N SER A 359 -5.46 -12.44 -0.24
CA SER A 359 -6.72 -13.19 -0.04
C SER A 359 -6.89 -14.39 -0.96
N GLY A 360 -6.33 -14.34 -2.18
CA GLY A 360 -6.39 -15.41 -3.18
C GLY A 360 -5.42 -16.56 -2.95
N ASP A 361 -4.53 -16.45 -1.97
CA ASP A 361 -3.51 -17.48 -1.73
C ASP A 361 -4.10 -18.69 -1.00
N PRO A 362 -3.64 -19.91 -1.32
CA PRO A 362 -4.11 -21.11 -0.65
C PRO A 362 -3.81 -21.02 0.85
N ARG A 363 -4.87 -21.00 1.66
CA ARG A 363 -4.75 -21.11 3.12
C ARG A 363 -3.98 -22.38 3.45
N SER A 364 -2.86 -22.23 4.16
CA SER A 364 -2.13 -23.37 4.69
C SER A 364 -3.10 -24.14 5.60
N LYS A 365 -3.45 -25.37 5.23
CA LYS A 365 -4.15 -26.27 6.14
C LYS A 365 -3.20 -26.51 7.31
N THR A 366 -3.46 -25.83 8.42
CA THR A 366 -2.82 -26.00 9.73
C THR A 366 -1.29 -26.00 9.74
N ARG A 367 -0.68 -24.81 9.88
CA ARG A 367 0.61 -24.75 10.59
C ARG A 367 0.33 -24.85 12.08
N LYS A 368 0.32 -26.07 12.63
CA LYS A 368 0.04 -26.40 14.05
C LYS A 368 0.97 -25.74 15.08
N ASN A 369 1.84 -24.84 14.64
CA ASN A 369 3.03 -24.37 15.32
C ASN A 369 2.94 -22.88 15.69
N ILE A 370 2.03 -22.10 15.09
CA ILE A 370 1.85 -20.69 15.46
C ILE A 370 0.42 -20.51 15.91
N VAL A 371 0.24 -20.08 17.16
CA VAL A 371 -1.08 -19.87 17.75
C VAL A 371 -1.18 -18.43 18.22
N PHE A 372 -1.87 -17.64 17.42
CA PHE A 372 -2.15 -16.24 17.70
C PHE A 372 -3.08 -16.11 18.91
N GLY A 373 -2.84 -15.11 19.74
CA GLY A 373 -3.59 -14.81 20.95
C GLY A 373 -3.13 -15.56 22.19
N TRP A 374 -2.10 -16.41 22.09
CA TRP A 374 -1.68 -17.29 23.17
C TRP A 374 -0.39 -16.83 23.83
N THR A 375 -0.34 -16.99 25.15
CA THR A 375 0.82 -16.58 25.96
C THR A 375 1.29 -17.71 26.86
N CYS A 376 2.57 -17.66 27.22
CA CYS A 376 3.13 -18.54 28.21
C CYS A 376 2.57 -18.18 29.59
N ALA A 377 1.92 -19.14 30.25
CA ALA A 377 1.34 -18.94 31.58
C ALA A 377 2.36 -18.56 32.67
N GLU A 378 3.66 -18.76 32.43
CA GLU A 378 4.71 -18.43 33.40
C GLU A 378 5.47 -17.15 33.10
N CYS A 379 5.93 -16.98 31.86
CA CYS A 379 6.78 -15.83 31.51
C CYS A 379 6.02 -14.74 30.76
N ALA A 380 4.72 -14.93 30.50
CA ALA A 380 3.85 -14.06 29.71
C ALA A 380 4.34 -13.80 28.27
N ASN A 381 5.44 -14.45 27.84
CA ASN A 381 5.92 -14.33 26.48
C ASN A 381 4.94 -15.03 25.52
N PRO A 382 4.73 -14.48 24.32
CA PRO A 382 3.88 -15.06 23.29
C PRO A 382 4.43 -16.42 22.86
N LEU A 383 3.52 -17.35 22.59
CA LEU A 383 3.90 -18.70 22.19
C LEU A 383 4.11 -18.76 20.69
N THR A 384 5.36 -18.98 20.28
CA THR A 384 5.76 -19.03 18.88
C THR A 384 6.58 -20.31 18.67
N ARG A 385 6.08 -21.28 17.88
CA ARG A 385 6.86 -22.49 17.55
C ARG A 385 7.61 -22.22 16.24
N PHE A 386 8.77 -21.59 16.38
CA PHE A 386 9.75 -21.46 15.30
C PHE A 386 10.86 -22.48 15.49
N ASP A 387 10.61 -23.74 15.11
CA ASP A 387 11.63 -24.60 14.52
C ASP A 387 11.00 -25.87 13.91
N GLU A 388 11.64 -26.43 12.88
CA GLU A 388 11.38 -27.78 12.38
C GLU A 388 11.77 -28.84 13.42
N ALA A 389 12.65 -28.48 14.35
CA ALA A 389 12.87 -29.23 15.58
C ALA A 389 11.67 -29.02 16.51
N GLU A 390 10.78 -30.00 16.54
CA GLU A 390 9.49 -30.10 17.23
C GLU A 390 9.47 -29.83 18.74
N ARG A 391 10.14 -28.80 19.29
CA ARG A 391 10.10 -28.48 20.73
C ARG A 391 8.64 -28.44 21.20
N ALA A 392 8.33 -29.26 22.20
CA ALA A 392 6.98 -29.46 22.66
C ALA A 392 6.49 -28.17 23.34
N VAL A 393 5.35 -27.67 22.88
CA VAL A 393 4.60 -26.63 23.58
C VAL A 393 3.42 -27.33 24.21
N CYS A 394 3.29 -27.26 25.54
CA CYS A 394 2.10 -27.74 26.21
C CYS A 394 1.01 -26.68 26.07
N TRP A 395 -0.16 -27.08 25.58
CA TRP A 395 -1.29 -26.21 25.30
C TRP A 395 -2.38 -26.39 26.35
N PHE A 396 -3.00 -25.30 26.77
CA PHE A 396 -4.15 -25.32 27.66
C PHE A 396 -5.40 -24.82 26.94
N GLU A 397 -6.54 -25.43 27.25
CA GLU A 397 -7.84 -24.82 26.94
C GLU A 397 -7.89 -23.48 27.69
N ASN A 398 -8.17 -22.37 26.98
CA ASN A 398 -8.19 -20.95 27.44
C ASN A 398 -7.09 -20.01 26.92
N GLY A 399 -6.33 -20.37 25.88
CA GLY A 399 -5.41 -19.42 25.25
C GLY A 399 -4.07 -19.26 25.97
N PHE A 400 -3.72 -20.24 26.79
CA PHE A 400 -2.44 -20.28 27.49
C PHE A 400 -1.68 -21.54 27.08
N GLY A 401 -0.37 -21.50 27.26
CA GLY A 401 0.49 -22.68 27.13
C GLY A 401 1.79 -22.48 27.91
N LEU A 402 2.75 -23.37 27.71
CA LEU A 402 4.11 -23.21 28.25
C LEU A 402 5.11 -23.11 27.11
N CYS A 403 5.93 -22.05 27.11
CA CYS A 403 6.97 -21.90 26.10
C CYS A 403 8.08 -22.94 26.31
N PRO A 404 8.84 -23.30 25.25
CA PRO A 404 9.91 -24.29 25.35
C PRO A 404 10.94 -23.98 26.44
N ASP A 405 11.27 -22.71 26.67
CA ASP A 405 12.22 -22.31 27.72
C ASP A 405 11.68 -22.56 29.14
N CYS A 406 10.39 -22.28 29.35
CA CYS A 406 9.72 -22.55 30.63
C CYS A 406 9.54 -24.06 30.85
N LEU A 407 9.23 -24.81 29.80
CA LEU A 407 9.15 -26.27 29.86
C LEU A 407 10.52 -26.89 30.14
N ALA A 408 11.58 -26.46 29.45
CA ALA A 408 12.95 -26.96 29.64
C ALA A 408 13.52 -26.66 31.03
N SER A 409 13.01 -25.66 31.75
CA SER A 409 13.41 -25.40 33.14
C SER A 409 12.90 -26.46 34.14
N ARG A 410 12.16 -27.46 33.67
CA ARG A 410 11.64 -28.60 34.45
C ARG A 410 12.37 -29.88 34.05
N GLU A 411 13.57 -30.07 34.59
CA GLU A 411 14.46 -31.17 34.19
C GLU A 411 14.14 -32.51 34.88
N ARG A 412 13.43 -32.53 36.03
CA ARG A 412 13.23 -33.75 36.84
C ARG A 412 11.99 -33.70 37.75
N CYS A 413 11.39 -34.85 38.01
CA CYS A 413 10.38 -35.04 39.06
C CYS A 413 11.03 -35.25 40.43
N ASP A 414 10.60 -34.49 41.44
CA ASP A 414 11.15 -34.57 42.79
C ASP A 414 10.78 -35.88 43.51
N LEU A 415 9.65 -36.50 43.16
CA LEU A 415 9.19 -37.74 43.77
C LEU A 415 9.83 -38.99 43.15
N CYS A 416 9.64 -39.21 41.84
CA CYS A 416 10.14 -40.43 41.18
C CYS A 416 11.56 -40.29 40.60
N GLY A 417 12.12 -39.07 40.57
CA GLY A 417 13.46 -38.82 40.04
C GLY A 417 13.58 -38.87 38.51
N ARG A 418 12.49 -39.15 37.78
CA ARG A 418 12.47 -39.19 36.31
C ARG A 418 12.93 -37.85 35.74
N LYS A 419 13.85 -37.91 34.78
CA LYS A 419 14.28 -36.74 34.00
C LYS A 419 13.35 -36.54 32.81
N PHE A 420 13.05 -35.30 32.50
CA PHE A 420 12.22 -34.94 31.35
C PHE A 420 13.08 -34.28 30.29
N ASP A 421 12.90 -34.70 29.04
CA ASP A 421 13.34 -33.93 27.89
C ASP A 421 12.17 -33.10 27.37
N SER A 422 12.37 -31.80 27.17
CA SER A 422 11.42 -30.88 26.53
C SER A 422 11.01 -31.28 25.10
N SER A 423 11.67 -32.27 24.51
CA SER A 423 11.31 -32.88 23.23
C SER A 423 10.28 -34.02 23.35
N GLN A 424 10.07 -34.58 24.55
CA GLN A 424 9.22 -35.75 24.78
C GLN A 424 7.79 -35.36 25.21
N THR A 425 6.82 -36.20 24.83
CA THR A 425 5.38 -36.07 25.10
C THR A 425 4.96 -36.49 26.52
N ASP A 426 5.91 -36.91 27.37
CA ASP A 426 5.67 -37.59 28.65
C ASP A 426 5.38 -36.62 29.83
N ILE A 427 4.84 -35.44 29.51
CA ILE A 427 4.56 -34.42 30.50
C ILE A 427 3.20 -33.80 30.22
N HIS A 428 2.24 -34.08 31.09
CA HIS A 428 0.96 -33.37 31.09
C HIS A 428 1.09 -32.03 31.79
N ALA A 429 0.77 -30.95 31.07
CA ALA A 429 0.53 -29.67 31.70
C ALA A 429 -0.98 -29.51 31.95
N LEU A 430 -1.34 -29.16 33.18
CA LEU A 430 -2.68 -28.72 33.56
C LEU A 430 -2.67 -27.22 33.91
N TYR A 431 -3.69 -26.50 33.46
CA TYR A 431 -3.90 -25.11 33.84
C TYR A 431 -4.98 -25.01 34.92
N SER A 432 -4.64 -24.41 36.07
CA SER A 432 -5.60 -24.11 37.11
C SER A 432 -6.13 -22.69 36.93
N ALA A 433 -7.37 -22.57 36.45
CA ALA A 433 -8.02 -21.26 36.28
C ALA A 433 -8.18 -20.49 37.59
N SER A 434 -8.38 -21.19 38.72
CA SER A 434 -8.52 -20.58 40.05
C SER A 434 -7.21 -20.03 40.60
N ALA A 435 -6.07 -20.65 40.26
CA ALA A 435 -4.75 -20.20 40.70
C ALA A 435 -4.05 -19.30 39.69
N ASN A 436 -4.51 -19.26 38.42
CA ASN A 436 -3.82 -18.62 37.31
C ASN A 436 -2.37 -19.14 37.13
N VAL A 437 -2.15 -20.44 37.42
CA VAL A 437 -0.84 -21.10 37.36
C VAL A 437 -0.91 -22.35 36.50
N ALA A 438 0.06 -22.49 35.60
CA ALA A 438 0.33 -23.74 34.90
C ALA A 438 1.08 -24.71 35.82
N LYS A 439 0.49 -25.90 36.03
CA LYS A 439 1.13 -27.02 36.72
C LYS A 439 1.54 -28.05 35.69
N VAL A 440 2.82 -28.38 35.66
CA VAL A 440 3.30 -29.52 34.88
C VAL A 440 3.38 -30.72 35.81
N ILE A 441 2.82 -31.84 35.38
CA ILE A 441 2.61 -33.03 36.18
C ILE A 441 3.41 -34.17 35.57
N CYS A 442 4.07 -34.95 36.42
CA CYS A 442 4.71 -36.19 36.01
C CYS A 442 3.66 -37.26 35.75
N ASP A 443 3.66 -37.87 34.57
CA ASP A 443 2.68 -38.89 34.19
C ASP A 443 2.74 -40.14 35.07
N ASP A 444 3.91 -40.53 35.57
CA ASP A 444 4.06 -41.74 36.39
C ASP A 444 3.52 -41.59 37.82
N CYS A 445 3.69 -40.42 38.43
CA CYS A 445 3.42 -40.23 39.85
C CYS A 445 2.44 -39.11 40.16
N ALA A 446 1.87 -38.49 39.12
CA ALA A 446 0.91 -37.38 39.19
C ALA A 446 1.37 -36.18 40.03
N MET A 447 2.66 -36.07 40.37
CA MET A 447 3.19 -34.97 41.18
C MET A 447 3.50 -33.73 40.34
N PRO A 448 3.19 -32.52 40.85
CA PRO A 448 3.62 -31.27 40.23
C PRO A 448 5.15 -31.18 40.17
N ILE A 449 5.68 -30.76 39.03
CA ILE A 449 7.10 -30.56 38.80
C ILE A 449 7.43 -29.09 39.04
N ALA A 450 8.21 -28.85 40.11
CA ALA A 450 8.69 -27.53 40.45
C ALA A 450 9.68 -27.01 39.41
N ARG A 451 9.79 -25.69 39.34
CA ARG A 451 10.74 -25.03 38.44
C ARG A 451 12.16 -25.20 39.00
N GLY A 452 13.09 -25.68 38.18
CA GLY A 452 14.51 -25.64 38.51
C GLY A 452 15.04 -24.20 38.52
N PRO A 453 16.20 -23.95 39.14
CA PRO A 453 16.88 -22.66 39.05
C PRO A 453 17.10 -22.30 37.58
N ARG A 454 16.66 -21.10 37.16
CA ARG A 454 16.91 -20.59 35.80
C ARG A 454 18.42 -20.58 35.56
N LYS A 455 18.92 -21.40 34.64
CA LYS A 455 20.28 -21.22 34.12
C LYS A 455 20.38 -19.79 33.56
N PRO A 456 21.35 -18.97 34.01
CA PRO A 456 21.52 -17.63 33.47
C PRO A 456 21.73 -17.74 31.95
N ARG A 457 21.03 -16.89 31.19
CA ARG A 457 21.21 -16.82 29.74
C ARG A 457 22.68 -16.53 29.47
N GLU A 458 23.37 -17.45 28.81
CA GLU A 458 24.63 -17.10 28.16
C GLU A 458 24.32 -15.98 27.16
N PRO A 459 24.97 -14.81 27.27
CA PRO A 459 24.81 -13.78 26.25
C PRO A 459 25.25 -14.40 24.93
N ASN A 460 24.40 -14.25 23.90
CA ASN A 460 24.66 -14.71 22.54
C ASN A 460 26.12 -14.45 22.19
N ARG A 461 26.94 -15.51 22.19
CA ARG A 461 28.25 -15.48 21.56
C ARG A 461 27.97 -15.11 20.12
N LYS A 462 28.33 -13.89 19.74
CA LYS A 462 28.46 -13.47 18.35
C LYS A 462 29.25 -14.57 17.66
N ARG A 463 28.56 -15.41 16.87
CA ARG A 463 29.23 -16.32 15.94
C ARG A 463 29.83 -15.39 14.89
N GLY A 464 31.16 -15.27 14.93
CA GLY A 464 31.95 -14.62 13.90
C GLY A 464 31.91 -15.40 12.60
#